data_AF-A0A8J2FLV4-F1
#
_entry.id   AF-A0A8J2FLV4-F1
#
_cell.length_a   1.000
_cell.length_b   1.000
_cell.length_c   1.000
_cell.angle_alpha   90.00
_cell.angle_beta   90.00
_cell.angle_gamma   90.00
#
_symmetry.space_group_name_H-M   'P 1'
#
loop_
_entity.id
_entity.type
_entity.pdbx_description
1 polymer ?
#
loop_
_entity_poly.entity_id
_entity_poly.type
_entity_poly.pdbx_seq_one_letter_code
_entity_poly.pdbx_strand_id
1 'polypeptide(L)'
;MARSSSRTTRLLGLSSLCARLRYWWRCSLVLPFCGALLFRNRTSMTLFAFATSNGTTGTVVPAPTPSVANPNAPNCAFGRTAHLQLGKRAVLCVFLGPTSDTNPAQSAKKLVFSVKVDEYSSLTLSGAQELTNAVAEKNIPVYSWVAAANTGTSFAKNCGAGTPDTTNATSAAAEPANSYITCPQLYRNGQGLLVPFVSLVINIEDGNIKSLVFDNICPNCSDNQCLPSQQHLDADYAPVGSPRSSSKTCSLETAVLQQAQDFKIFVTWAGTDKNGRHCKSSAFRFSRFAGATLSDMWSFTQDNYHSSFG
;
A
#
# COMPACT_ATOMS: atom_id res chain seq x y z
N MET A 1 -57.96 17.56 18.19
CA MET A 1 -57.46 17.50 19.58
C MET A 1 -56.37 16.45 19.61
N ALA A 2 -55.13 16.57 20.04
CA ALA A 2 -54.25 17.50 20.78
C ALA A 2 -52.83 16.89 20.60
N ARG A 3 -51.66 17.50 20.77
CA ARG A 3 -51.16 18.86 21.04
C ARG A 3 -49.71 18.85 20.52
N SER A 4 -49.35 19.89 19.79
CA SER A 4 -47.98 20.22 19.39
C SER A 4 -47.17 20.69 20.61
N SER A 5 -45.89 20.30 20.70
CA SER A 5 -44.94 20.77 21.70
C SER A 5 -43.66 21.20 20.99
N SER A 6 -43.58 22.50 20.68
CA SER A 6 -42.34 23.17 20.31
C SER A 6 -41.44 23.30 21.54
N ARG A 7 -40.12 23.12 21.35
CA ARG A 7 -39.12 23.60 22.32
C ARG A 7 -38.16 24.56 21.64
N THR A 8 -38.19 25.75 22.19
CA THR A 8 -37.49 26.98 21.83
C THR A 8 -36.17 27.06 22.60
N THR A 9 -35.10 27.34 21.86
CA THR A 9 -33.94 28.21 22.15
C THR A 9 -33.30 28.21 23.54
N ARG A 10 -31.98 27.93 23.59
CA ARG A 10 -31.01 28.74 24.36
C ARG A 10 -29.68 28.85 23.60
N LEU A 11 -29.44 30.04 23.04
CA LEU A 11 -28.14 30.58 22.70
C LEU A 11 -27.55 31.20 23.97
N LEU A 12 -26.37 30.75 24.38
CA LEU A 12 -25.50 31.46 25.32
C LEU A 12 -24.12 31.55 24.68
N GLY A 13 -23.73 32.77 24.33
CA GLY A 13 -22.35 33.13 24.05
C GLY A 13 -21.57 33.41 25.33
N LEU A 14 -20.25 33.30 25.23
CA LEU A 14 -19.20 33.88 26.09
C LEU A 14 -17.90 33.62 25.30
N SER A 15 -17.40 34.53 24.46
CA SER A 15 -16.49 35.63 24.76
C SER A 15 -15.28 35.30 25.67
N SER A 16 -14.10 35.52 25.09
CA SER A 16 -12.84 35.93 25.74
C SER A 16 -12.07 34.92 26.60
N LEU A 17 -10.87 34.53 26.15
CA LEU A 17 -9.65 34.83 26.90
C LEU A 17 -8.38 34.73 26.04
N CYS A 18 -7.61 35.80 26.16
CA CYS A 18 -6.34 36.12 25.55
C CYS A 18 -5.20 35.59 26.44
N ALA A 19 -4.19 34.91 25.89
CA ALA A 19 -2.80 34.85 26.40
C ALA A 19 -1.94 34.02 25.43
N ARG A 20 -1.19 34.64 24.51
CA ARG A 20 0.24 35.00 24.67
C ARG A 20 1.06 33.95 25.42
N LEU A 21 1.84 33.16 24.68
CA LEU A 21 3.18 32.73 25.08
C LEU A 21 4.03 32.56 23.81
N ARG A 22 4.81 33.61 23.50
CA ARG A 22 5.98 33.54 22.63
C ARG A 22 7.11 32.96 23.48
N TYR A 23 7.69 31.83 23.09
CA TYR A 23 9.03 31.47 23.53
C TYR A 23 9.92 31.23 22.32
N TRP A 24 10.83 32.17 22.14
CA TRP A 24 12.06 32.04 21.37
C TRP A 24 12.95 30.99 22.03
N TRP A 25 13.44 30.01 21.28
CA TRP A 25 14.75 29.42 21.53
C TRP A 25 15.52 29.35 20.21
N ARG A 26 16.48 30.27 20.07
CA ARG A 26 17.60 30.15 19.15
C ARG A 26 18.54 29.11 19.75
N CYS A 27 18.75 27.99 19.06
CA CYS A 27 19.95 27.16 19.27
C CYS A 27 20.82 27.28 18.03
N SER A 28 21.73 28.24 18.07
CA SER A 28 22.91 28.28 17.22
C SER A 28 23.89 27.24 17.74
N LEU A 29 24.13 26.19 16.96
CA LEU A 29 25.30 25.32 17.15
C LEU A 29 26.01 25.21 15.80
N VAL A 30 26.97 26.12 15.67
CA VAL A 30 28.12 26.03 14.78
C VAL A 30 28.97 24.88 15.27
N LEU A 31 29.29 23.90 14.42
CA LEU A 31 30.65 23.35 14.36
C LEU A 31 30.95 22.83 12.93
N PRO A 32 32.21 22.99 12.49
CA PRO A 32 32.69 22.62 11.16
C PRO A 32 33.14 21.15 11.19
N PHE A 33 33.24 20.49 10.04
CA PHE A 33 34.43 19.70 9.71
C PHE A 33 34.42 19.35 8.22
N CYS A 34 35.39 19.93 7.53
CA CYS A 34 35.74 19.67 6.15
C CYS A 34 36.48 18.33 6.11
N GLY A 35 35.96 17.37 5.34
CA GLY A 35 36.58 16.06 5.13
C GLY A 35 36.51 15.69 3.65
N ALA A 36 37.40 16.24 2.86
CA ALA A 36 37.60 15.87 1.46
C ALA A 36 38.28 14.50 1.38
N LEU A 37 37.53 13.47 0.95
CA LEU A 37 38.06 12.15 0.63
C LEU A 37 37.97 11.94 -0.89
N LEU A 38 39.09 12.20 -1.56
CA LEU A 38 39.33 11.89 -2.96
C LEU A 38 39.47 10.37 -3.12
N PHE A 39 38.42 9.68 -3.55
CA PHE A 39 38.54 8.33 -4.11
C PHE A 39 38.66 8.43 -5.64
N ARG A 40 39.91 8.42 -6.10
CA ARG A 40 40.27 8.02 -7.48
C ARG A 40 40.00 6.52 -7.58
N ASN A 41 39.03 6.11 -8.38
CA ASN A 41 38.93 4.72 -8.83
C ASN A 41 38.93 4.67 -10.36
N ARG A 42 40.08 4.26 -10.91
CA ARG A 42 40.26 3.86 -12.31
C ARG A 42 39.74 2.43 -12.42
N THR A 43 38.73 2.20 -13.24
CA THR A 43 38.42 0.85 -13.73
C THR A 43 38.34 0.86 -15.25
N SER A 44 39.26 0.11 -15.84
CA SER A 44 39.43 -0.15 -17.26
C SER A 44 38.14 -0.62 -17.92
N MET A 45 37.83 -0.02 -19.06
CA MET A 45 36.82 -0.46 -20.00
C MET A 45 37.45 -1.53 -20.91
N THR A 46 37.05 -2.79 -20.75
CA THR A 46 37.52 -3.89 -21.60
C THR A 46 36.52 -4.05 -22.75
N LEU A 47 36.97 -3.79 -23.97
CA LEU A 47 36.22 -3.92 -25.21
C LEU A 47 36.17 -5.41 -25.58
N PHE A 48 34.98 -6.03 -25.58
CA PHE A 48 34.79 -7.36 -26.14
C PHE A 48 34.39 -7.23 -27.61
N ALA A 49 35.23 -7.77 -28.50
CA ALA A 49 34.92 -7.95 -29.91
C ALA A 49 33.99 -9.16 -30.07
N PHE A 50 32.88 -8.98 -30.78
CA PHE A 50 31.96 -10.05 -31.13
C PHE A 50 32.47 -10.80 -32.37
N ALA A 51 32.50 -12.14 -32.28
CA ALA A 51 32.72 -13.03 -33.40
C ALA A 51 31.43 -13.13 -34.23
N THR A 52 31.56 -12.97 -35.55
CA THR A 52 30.48 -13.16 -36.54
C THR A 52 30.29 -14.64 -36.83
N SER A 53 29.12 -15.19 -36.51
CA SER A 53 28.67 -16.51 -37.00
C SER A 53 27.72 -16.35 -38.18
N ASN A 54 28.01 -17.06 -39.26
CA ASN A 54 27.26 -17.05 -40.52
C ASN A 54 25.87 -17.70 -40.38
N GLY A 55 24.86 -17.00 -40.90
CA GLY A 55 23.93 -17.54 -41.90
C GLY A 55 22.90 -18.56 -41.46
N THR A 56 21.77 -18.08 -40.96
CA THR A 56 20.47 -18.73 -41.18
C THR A 56 19.46 -17.62 -41.47
N THR A 57 18.85 -17.65 -42.65
CA THR A 57 17.80 -16.71 -43.08
C THR A 57 16.52 -16.96 -42.28
N GLY A 58 16.54 -16.53 -41.02
CA GLY A 58 15.35 -16.40 -40.18
C GLY A 58 14.58 -15.15 -40.60
N THR A 59 13.27 -15.30 -40.79
CA THR A 59 12.33 -14.20 -40.97
C THR A 59 12.51 -13.24 -39.80
N VAL A 60 13.07 -12.05 -40.05
CA VAL A 60 13.27 -11.02 -39.04
C VAL A 60 11.89 -10.55 -38.58
N VAL A 61 11.40 -11.12 -37.48
CA VAL A 61 10.26 -10.56 -36.77
C VAL A 61 10.74 -9.19 -36.27
N PRO A 62 10.13 -8.08 -36.72
CA PRO A 62 10.54 -6.76 -36.26
C PRO A 62 10.46 -6.74 -34.73
N ALA A 63 11.56 -6.31 -34.10
CA ALA A 63 11.59 -6.13 -32.65
C ALA A 63 10.36 -5.28 -32.26
N PRO A 64 9.60 -5.69 -31.23
CA PRO A 64 8.39 -4.98 -30.85
C PRO A 64 8.76 -3.52 -30.60
N THR A 65 8.13 -2.62 -31.36
CA THR A 65 8.29 -1.18 -31.17
C THR A 65 8.02 -0.89 -29.69
N PRO A 66 8.94 -0.24 -28.95
CA PRO A 66 8.69 0.09 -27.56
C PRO A 66 7.39 0.88 -27.50
N SER A 67 6.37 0.30 -26.87
CA SER A 67 5.10 1.00 -26.73
C SER A 67 5.40 2.28 -25.96
N VAL A 68 4.91 3.40 -26.48
CA VAL A 68 5.04 4.69 -25.80
C VAL A 68 4.31 4.55 -24.48
N ALA A 69 5.05 4.31 -23.40
CA ALA A 69 4.49 4.13 -22.07
C ALA A 69 3.63 5.37 -21.78
N ASN A 70 2.36 5.16 -21.47
CA ASN A 70 1.47 6.25 -21.09
C ASN A 70 2.15 7.02 -19.94
N PRO A 71 2.55 8.29 -20.13
CA PRO A 71 3.32 9.03 -19.12
C PRO A 71 2.52 9.20 -17.82
N ASN A 72 1.22 8.97 -17.87
CA ASN A 72 0.30 9.07 -16.75
C ASN A 72 0.02 7.73 -16.05
N ALA A 73 0.61 6.63 -16.51
CA ALA A 73 0.43 5.35 -15.83
C ALA A 73 1.18 5.34 -14.50
N PRO A 74 0.57 4.87 -13.39
CA PRO A 74 1.26 4.66 -12.14
C PRO A 74 2.41 3.70 -12.40
N ASN A 75 3.58 4.02 -11.87
CA ASN A 75 4.75 3.16 -11.97
C ASN A 75 5.47 3.07 -10.64
N CYS A 76 6.18 1.97 -10.41
CA CYS A 76 7.12 1.81 -9.31
C CYS A 76 8.55 1.62 -9.87
N ALA A 77 8.96 2.55 -10.74
CA ALA A 77 10.18 2.50 -11.54
C ALA A 77 11.49 2.71 -10.75
N PHE A 78 11.75 1.88 -9.74
CA PHE A 78 12.98 1.88 -8.94
C PHE A 78 13.97 0.78 -9.37
N GLY A 79 13.78 0.25 -10.59
CA GLY A 79 14.53 -0.89 -11.10
C GLY A 79 14.05 -2.22 -10.52
N ARG A 80 14.63 -3.33 -10.98
CA ARG A 80 14.35 -4.64 -10.38
C ARG A 80 15.10 -4.73 -9.06
N THR A 81 14.37 -5.09 -8.01
CA THR A 81 15.02 -5.42 -6.74
C THR A 81 15.82 -6.71 -6.94
N ALA A 82 17.15 -6.63 -6.84
CA ALA A 82 17.99 -7.81 -6.85
C ALA A 82 17.62 -8.74 -5.68
N HIS A 83 17.98 -10.03 -5.78
CA HIS A 83 17.71 -11.06 -4.78
C HIS A 83 17.80 -10.53 -3.34
N LEU A 84 16.64 -10.45 -2.68
CA LEU A 84 16.47 -9.91 -1.35
C LEU A 84 17.24 -10.74 -0.33
N GLN A 85 17.83 -10.04 0.63
CA GLN A 85 18.55 -10.63 1.75
C GLN A 85 17.95 -10.05 3.04
N LEU A 86 17.78 -10.88 4.07
CA LEU A 86 17.26 -10.41 5.37
C LEU A 86 18.07 -9.21 5.88
N GLY A 87 17.38 -8.19 6.41
CA GLY A 87 17.94 -6.94 6.90
C GLY A 87 18.30 -5.89 5.83
N LYS A 88 18.29 -6.26 4.54
CA LYS A 88 18.40 -5.28 3.44
C LYS A 88 17.08 -4.57 3.19
N ARG A 89 17.10 -3.47 2.44
CA ARG A 89 15.90 -2.68 2.14
C ARG A 89 15.31 -3.08 0.79
N ALA A 90 13.99 -3.16 0.73
CA ALA A 90 13.20 -3.27 -0.49
C ALA A 90 12.34 -2.01 -0.66
N VAL A 91 12.10 -1.60 -1.90
CA VAL A 91 11.24 -0.45 -2.20
C VAL A 91 9.84 -0.94 -2.52
N LEU A 92 8.86 -0.34 -1.85
CA LEU A 92 7.44 -0.51 -2.11
C LEU A 92 6.85 0.82 -2.54
N CYS A 93 6.01 0.80 -3.57
CA CYS A 93 5.15 1.91 -3.91
C CYS A 93 3.73 1.58 -3.46
N VAL A 94 3.15 2.47 -2.67
CA VAL A 94 1.75 2.40 -2.26
C VAL A 94 1.00 3.47 -3.04
N PHE A 95 -0.10 3.08 -3.64
CA PHE A 95 -0.95 3.96 -4.42
C PHE A 95 -2.29 4.11 -3.70
N LEU A 96 -2.85 5.32 -3.76
CA LEU A 96 -4.14 5.64 -3.17
C LEU A 96 -4.93 6.49 -4.17
N GLY A 97 -6.08 6.02 -4.64
CA GLY A 97 -6.84 6.72 -5.67
C GLY A 97 -8.31 6.29 -5.77
N PRO A 98 -9.17 7.13 -6.37
CA PRO A 98 -10.56 6.78 -6.66
C PRO A 98 -10.67 5.79 -7.84
N THR A 99 -11.80 5.08 -7.96
CA THR A 99 -12.13 4.24 -9.14
C THR A 99 -12.84 4.98 -10.25
N SER A 100 -13.37 6.17 -9.99
CA SER A 100 -14.45 6.75 -10.79
C SER A 100 -14.02 7.62 -11.97
N ASP A 101 -12.72 7.74 -12.25
CA ASP A 101 -12.31 8.48 -13.44
C ASP A 101 -12.14 7.49 -14.60
N THR A 102 -12.47 7.93 -15.81
CA THR A 102 -12.10 7.26 -17.07
C THR A 102 -10.59 7.00 -17.21
N ASN A 103 -9.79 7.44 -16.21
CA ASN A 103 -8.39 7.09 -16.02
C ASN A 103 -8.01 7.09 -14.51
N PRO A 104 -8.29 6.03 -13.73
CA PRO A 104 -8.04 5.97 -12.28
C PRO A 104 -6.54 6.04 -11.91
N ALA A 105 -5.67 5.86 -12.91
CA ALA A 105 -4.24 5.99 -12.80
C ALA A 105 -3.74 7.44 -12.67
N GLN A 106 -4.49 8.41 -13.21
CA GLN A 106 -4.08 9.82 -13.23
C GLN A 106 -4.26 10.53 -11.89
N SER A 107 -5.22 10.10 -11.07
CA SER A 107 -5.54 10.74 -9.78
C SER A 107 -4.97 9.99 -8.57
N ALA A 108 -4.24 8.90 -8.78
CA ALA A 108 -3.66 8.11 -7.70
C ALA A 108 -2.45 8.80 -7.07
N LYS A 109 -2.52 9.06 -5.76
CA LYS A 109 -1.38 9.51 -4.96
C LYS A 109 -0.41 8.34 -4.79
N LYS A 110 0.84 8.52 -5.22
CA LYS A 110 1.94 7.57 -5.03
C LYS A 110 2.75 7.92 -3.79
N LEU A 111 2.96 6.95 -2.93
CA LEU A 111 3.88 7.02 -1.79
C LEU A 111 4.95 5.94 -1.95
N VAL A 112 6.19 6.25 -1.59
CA VAL A 112 7.32 5.34 -1.75
C VAL A 112 7.93 5.05 -0.39
N PHE A 113 8.07 3.78 -0.07
CA PHE A 113 8.60 3.32 1.20
C PHE A 113 9.81 2.42 0.97
N SER A 114 10.80 2.55 1.85
CA SER A 114 11.97 1.68 1.90
C SER A 114 11.88 0.81 3.16
N VAL A 115 11.40 -0.42 3.00
CA VAL A 115 11.15 -1.37 4.09
C VAL A 115 12.31 -2.34 4.24
N LYS A 116 12.66 -2.71 5.46
CA LYS A 116 13.68 -3.75 5.66
C LYS A 116 13.06 -5.14 5.53
N VAL A 117 13.73 -6.01 4.80
CA VAL A 117 13.36 -7.41 4.61
C VAL A 117 13.43 -8.12 5.96
N ASP A 118 12.32 -8.73 6.32
CA ASP A 118 12.10 -9.46 7.56
C ASP A 118 12.00 -8.61 8.85
N GLU A 119 11.79 -7.31 8.72
CA GLU A 119 11.42 -6.44 9.83
C GLU A 119 9.92 -6.11 9.73
N TYR A 120 9.19 -6.32 10.82
CA TYR A 120 7.81 -5.82 10.92
C TYR A 120 7.81 -4.30 10.75
N SER A 121 7.05 -3.80 9.79
CA SER A 121 7.06 -2.37 9.45
C SER A 121 5.63 -1.82 9.44
N SER A 122 5.44 -0.61 9.97
CA SER A 122 4.18 0.13 9.84
C SER A 122 4.38 1.29 8.87
N LEU A 123 3.67 1.27 7.74
CA LEU A 123 3.67 2.32 6.75
C LEU A 123 2.50 3.24 7.02
N THR A 124 2.77 4.52 7.25
CA THR A 124 1.74 5.54 7.46
C THR A 124 1.59 6.36 6.19
N LEU A 125 0.39 6.41 5.62
CA LEU A 125 0.10 7.15 4.40
C LEU A 125 -0.38 8.56 4.76
N SER A 126 0.56 9.44 5.06
CA SER A 126 0.22 10.81 5.43
C SER A 126 -0.44 11.58 4.29
N GLY A 127 -1.46 12.36 4.65
CA GLY A 127 -2.30 13.09 3.70
C GLY A 127 -3.23 12.19 2.88
N ALA A 128 -3.46 10.94 3.30
CA ALA A 128 -4.59 10.15 2.81
C ALA A 128 -5.93 10.86 3.14
N GLN A 129 -5.95 11.63 4.23
CA GLN A 129 -7.11 12.43 4.64
C GLN A 129 -7.50 13.49 3.60
N GLU A 130 -6.54 14.23 3.07
CA GLU A 130 -6.79 15.28 2.07
C GLU A 130 -7.46 14.70 0.83
N LEU A 131 -6.96 13.55 0.37
CA LEU A 131 -7.56 12.81 -0.74
C LEU A 131 -8.99 12.38 -0.38
N THR A 132 -9.21 11.84 0.82
CA THR A 132 -10.57 11.43 1.21
C THR A 132 -11.52 12.61 1.35
N ASN A 133 -11.09 13.77 1.80
CA ASN A 133 -11.95 14.94 1.94
C ASN A 133 -12.40 15.45 0.57
N ALA A 134 -11.49 15.55 -0.39
CA ALA A 134 -11.82 15.97 -1.76
C ALA A 134 -12.79 14.99 -2.45
N VAL A 135 -12.70 13.71 -2.11
CA VAL A 135 -13.51 12.64 -2.69
C VAL A 135 -14.82 12.43 -1.90
N ALA A 136 -14.87 12.86 -0.63
CA ALA A 136 -16.02 12.75 0.26
C ALA A 136 -17.26 13.45 -0.28
N GLU A 137 -17.07 14.66 -0.80
CA GLU A 137 -18.15 15.48 -1.33
C GLU A 137 -18.87 14.80 -2.50
N LYS A 138 -18.22 13.83 -3.14
CA LYS A 138 -18.72 13.14 -4.34
C LYS A 138 -19.16 11.70 -4.09
N ASN A 139 -19.09 11.20 -2.84
CA ASN A 139 -19.40 9.81 -2.47
C ASN A 139 -18.65 8.76 -3.32
N ILE A 140 -17.42 9.08 -3.74
CA ILE A 140 -16.60 8.18 -4.56
C ILE A 140 -15.75 7.30 -3.63
N PRO A 141 -15.70 5.97 -3.86
CA PRO A 141 -14.84 5.09 -3.08
C PRO A 141 -13.36 5.30 -3.42
N VAL A 142 -12.50 5.16 -2.41
CA VAL A 142 -11.04 5.26 -2.52
C VAL A 142 -10.41 3.92 -2.23
N TYR A 143 -9.45 3.54 -3.05
CA TYR A 143 -8.74 2.26 -2.96
C TYR A 143 -7.25 2.46 -2.79
N SER A 144 -6.63 1.48 -2.17
CA SER A 144 -5.19 1.36 -2.05
C SER A 144 -4.68 0.10 -2.72
N TRP A 145 -3.50 0.15 -3.31
CA TRP A 145 -2.77 -1.03 -3.77
C TRP A 145 -1.28 -0.82 -3.62
N VAL A 146 -0.51 -1.91 -3.63
CA VAL A 146 0.93 -1.90 -3.43
C VAL A 146 1.61 -2.59 -4.59
N ALA A 147 2.69 -1.99 -5.06
CA ALA A 147 3.61 -2.60 -6.01
C ALA A 147 5.02 -2.67 -5.42
N ALA A 148 5.74 -3.76 -5.68
CA ALA A 148 7.19 -3.77 -5.50
C ALA A 148 7.86 -3.01 -6.64
N ALA A 149 9.11 -2.59 -6.42
CA ALA A 149 9.92 -1.97 -7.46
C ALA A 149 10.00 -2.86 -8.72
N ASN A 150 9.64 -2.26 -9.86
CA ASN A 150 9.56 -2.92 -11.16
C ASN A 150 9.92 -1.91 -12.28
N THR A 151 9.98 -2.37 -13.52
CA THR A 151 10.29 -1.51 -14.69
C THR A 151 9.06 -1.16 -15.52
N GLY A 152 7.87 -1.61 -15.11
CA GLY A 152 6.63 -1.47 -15.86
C GLY A 152 5.65 -0.49 -15.22
N THR A 153 4.43 -0.53 -15.72
CA THR A 153 3.29 0.11 -15.07
C THR A 153 2.91 -0.66 -13.80
N SER A 154 2.21 -0.01 -12.89
CA SER A 154 1.86 -0.53 -11.57
C SER A 154 0.38 -0.31 -11.29
N PHE A 155 -0.46 -0.69 -12.26
CA PHE A 155 -1.91 -0.70 -12.09
C PHE A 155 -2.31 -1.78 -11.08
N ALA A 156 -3.37 -1.54 -10.31
CA ALA A 156 -3.83 -2.55 -9.38
C ALA A 156 -4.22 -3.83 -10.12
N LYS A 157 -3.92 -4.98 -9.51
CA LYS A 157 -4.24 -6.25 -10.12
C LYS A 157 -5.74 -6.48 -10.13
N ASN A 158 -6.24 -6.98 -11.26
CA ASN A 158 -7.57 -7.54 -11.37
C ASN A 158 -7.59 -8.94 -10.70
N CYS A 159 -8.32 -9.08 -9.61
CA CYS A 159 -8.33 -10.26 -8.75
C CYS A 159 -9.67 -11.02 -8.73
N GLY A 160 -10.59 -10.65 -9.61
CA GLY A 160 -11.97 -11.15 -9.61
C GLY A 160 -12.34 -11.72 -10.95
N ALA A 161 -11.69 -12.82 -11.32
CA ALA A 161 -12.19 -13.61 -12.42
C ALA A 161 -12.07 -15.08 -12.01
N GLY A 162 -13.22 -15.68 -11.70
CA GLY A 162 -13.37 -17.10 -11.96
C GLY A 162 -13.06 -17.32 -13.44
N THR A 163 -12.17 -18.26 -13.73
CA THR A 163 -11.61 -18.60 -15.05
C THR A 163 -11.03 -17.41 -15.84
N PRO A 164 -9.74 -17.40 -16.20
CA PRO A 164 -9.21 -16.40 -17.12
C PRO A 164 -10.07 -16.44 -18.39
N ASP A 165 -10.81 -15.36 -18.66
CA ASP A 165 -11.55 -15.24 -19.90
C ASP A 165 -10.52 -15.07 -21.03
N THR A 166 -10.16 -16.20 -21.63
CA THR A 166 -9.19 -16.29 -22.71
C THR A 166 -9.67 -15.61 -23.99
N THR A 167 -10.92 -15.13 -24.05
CA THR A 167 -11.53 -14.65 -25.29
C THR A 167 -11.35 -13.15 -25.53
N ASN A 168 -11.06 -12.35 -24.50
CA ASN A 168 -10.88 -10.90 -24.60
C ASN A 168 -9.60 -10.40 -23.90
N ALA A 169 -8.48 -11.05 -24.18
CA ALA A 169 -7.14 -10.72 -23.64
C ALA A 169 -6.52 -9.44 -24.24
N THR A 170 -7.31 -8.38 -24.44
CA THR A 170 -6.84 -7.11 -25.03
C THR A 170 -6.69 -5.97 -24.03
N SER A 171 -7.20 -6.09 -22.80
CA SER A 171 -7.03 -5.07 -21.74
C SER A 171 -6.16 -5.50 -20.56
N ALA A 172 -5.96 -6.80 -20.36
CA ALA A 172 -4.84 -7.34 -19.59
C ALA A 172 -3.67 -7.54 -20.56
N ALA A 173 -3.09 -6.44 -21.05
CA ALA A 173 -1.83 -6.48 -21.78
C ALA A 173 -0.87 -7.31 -20.95
N ALA A 174 -0.57 -8.54 -21.42
CA ALA A 174 0.11 -9.61 -20.69
C ALA A 174 1.00 -9.03 -19.58
N GLU A 175 0.43 -8.93 -18.37
CA GLU A 175 1.12 -8.32 -17.24
C GLU A 175 2.47 -9.02 -17.20
N PRO A 176 3.59 -8.29 -17.35
CA PRO A 176 4.89 -8.93 -17.41
C PRO A 176 4.95 -9.84 -16.19
N ALA A 177 5.28 -11.11 -16.37
CA ALA A 177 5.12 -12.19 -15.37
C ALA A 177 5.77 -11.93 -13.99
N ASN A 178 6.35 -10.75 -13.78
CA ASN A 178 7.06 -10.25 -12.62
C ASN A 178 6.47 -8.93 -12.06
N SER A 179 5.26 -8.52 -12.43
CA SER A 179 4.59 -7.37 -11.78
C SER A 179 4.06 -7.80 -10.40
N TYR A 180 4.87 -7.62 -9.37
CA TYR A 180 4.46 -7.86 -7.98
C TYR A 180 3.54 -6.73 -7.53
N ILE A 181 2.25 -6.83 -7.87
CA ILE A 181 1.22 -5.83 -7.57
C ILE A 181 0.04 -6.51 -6.86
N THR A 182 -0.51 -5.85 -5.85
CA THR A 182 -1.67 -6.35 -5.10
C THR A 182 -2.99 -6.08 -5.83
N CYS A 183 -4.02 -6.82 -5.43
CA CYS A 183 -5.41 -6.41 -5.64
C CYS A 183 -5.69 -5.06 -4.96
N PRO A 184 -6.64 -4.26 -5.46
CA PRO A 184 -7.07 -3.07 -4.76
C PRO A 184 -7.74 -3.43 -3.43
N GLN A 185 -7.54 -2.57 -2.43
CA GLN A 185 -8.17 -2.67 -1.12
C GLN A 185 -8.97 -1.42 -0.85
N LEU A 186 -10.21 -1.60 -0.40
CA LEU A 186 -11.06 -0.50 -0.02
C LEU A 186 -10.44 0.24 1.14
N TYR A 187 -10.12 1.51 0.94
CA TYR A 187 -9.70 2.40 2.02
C TYR A 187 -10.90 3.17 2.57
N ARG A 188 -11.76 3.67 1.68
CA ARG A 188 -12.97 4.39 2.04
C ARG A 188 -14.10 4.10 1.07
N ASN A 189 -15.31 3.85 1.56
CA ASN A 189 -16.49 3.69 0.70
C ASN A 189 -17.18 5.03 0.44
N GLY A 190 -18.15 5.02 -0.48
CA GLY A 190 -18.95 6.20 -0.80
C GLY A 190 -19.83 6.69 0.35
N GLN A 191 -20.14 5.83 1.32
CA GLN A 191 -20.90 6.14 2.53
C GLN A 191 -20.04 6.74 3.66
N GLY A 192 -18.74 6.92 3.44
CA GLY A 192 -17.81 7.49 4.40
C GLY A 192 -17.12 6.50 5.33
N LEU A 193 -17.54 5.23 5.40
CA LEU A 193 -16.85 4.20 6.19
C LEU A 193 -15.41 4.06 5.71
N LEU A 194 -14.49 3.99 6.67
CA LEU A 194 -13.06 3.90 6.40
C LEU A 194 -12.46 2.64 7.01
N VAL A 195 -11.49 2.09 6.29
CA VAL A 195 -10.58 1.05 6.75
C VAL A 195 -9.30 1.73 7.24
N PRO A 196 -9.09 1.86 8.56
CA PRO A 196 -7.95 2.61 9.11
C PRO A 196 -6.61 1.90 8.90
N PHE A 197 -6.63 0.57 8.81
CA PHE A 197 -5.43 -0.22 8.63
C PHE A 197 -5.67 -1.53 7.87
N VAL A 198 -4.60 -2.03 7.26
CA VAL A 198 -4.55 -3.33 6.58
C VAL A 198 -3.23 -4.04 6.85
N SER A 199 -3.23 -5.36 6.72
CA SER A 199 -2.02 -6.19 6.79
C SER A 199 -1.55 -6.54 5.39
N LEU A 200 -0.29 -6.29 5.07
CA LEU A 200 0.36 -6.70 3.83
C LEU A 200 1.38 -7.80 4.12
N VAL A 201 1.26 -8.90 3.38
CA VAL A 201 2.18 -10.02 3.40
C VAL A 201 2.99 -10.02 2.11
N ILE A 202 4.31 -9.99 2.25
CA ILE A 202 5.26 -10.13 1.14
C ILE A 202 5.83 -11.55 1.20
N ASN A 203 5.44 -12.37 0.22
CA ASN A 203 5.98 -13.72 0.09
C ASN A 203 7.24 -13.65 -0.78
N ILE A 204 8.34 -14.16 -0.24
CA ILE A 204 9.63 -14.27 -0.93
C ILE A 204 10.10 -15.71 -0.96
N GLU A 205 10.80 -16.10 -2.02
CA GLU A 205 11.43 -17.42 -2.15
C GLU A 205 12.77 -17.23 -2.85
N ASP A 206 13.83 -17.68 -2.18
CA ASP A 206 15.22 -17.51 -2.57
C ASP A 206 15.58 -16.04 -2.88
N GLY A 207 15.01 -15.15 -2.05
CA GLY A 207 15.19 -13.70 -2.17
C GLY A 207 14.39 -13.06 -3.31
N ASN A 208 13.61 -13.82 -4.07
CA ASN A 208 12.73 -13.26 -5.08
C ASN A 208 11.36 -13.03 -4.47
N ILE A 209 10.77 -11.84 -4.70
CA ILE A 209 9.35 -11.65 -4.37
C ILE A 209 8.56 -12.62 -5.25
N LYS A 210 7.56 -13.28 -4.66
CA LYS A 210 6.64 -14.19 -5.36
C LYS A 210 5.25 -13.61 -5.42
N SER A 211 4.79 -13.00 -4.34
CA SER A 211 3.50 -12.32 -4.30
C SER A 211 3.44 -11.26 -3.21
N LEU A 212 2.55 -10.28 -3.44
CA LEU A 212 2.10 -9.32 -2.45
C LEU A 212 0.62 -9.61 -2.19
N VAL A 213 0.26 -9.87 -0.94
CA VAL A 213 -1.11 -10.25 -0.59
C VAL A 213 -1.55 -9.43 0.61
N PHE A 214 -2.70 -8.78 0.49
CA PHE A 214 -3.33 -8.21 1.67
C PHE A 214 -3.99 -9.32 2.48
N ASP A 215 -3.59 -9.40 3.74
CA ASP A 215 -4.07 -10.37 4.71
C ASP A 215 -5.26 -9.76 5.45
N ASN A 216 -6.38 -9.73 4.74
CA ASN A 216 -7.61 -9.12 5.20
C ASN A 216 -8.60 -10.21 5.60
N ILE A 217 -8.65 -10.46 6.90
CA ILE A 217 -9.67 -11.26 7.54
C ILE A 217 -10.41 -10.38 8.54
N CYS A 218 -11.72 -10.62 8.68
CA CYS A 218 -12.58 -9.85 9.58
C CYS A 218 -13.24 -10.75 10.64
N PRO A 219 -12.44 -11.49 11.45
CA PRO A 219 -12.96 -12.52 12.34
C PRO A 219 -13.79 -11.93 13.50
N ASN A 220 -13.57 -10.68 13.88
CA ASN A 220 -14.18 -10.03 15.05
C ASN A 220 -14.90 -8.71 14.71
N CYS A 221 -15.31 -8.57 13.46
CA CYS A 221 -16.10 -7.43 13.02
C CYS A 221 -17.57 -7.76 13.17
N SER A 222 -18.42 -6.76 13.46
CA SER A 222 -19.84 -6.93 13.15
C SER A 222 -20.01 -7.11 11.63
N ASP A 223 -21.07 -7.82 11.22
CA ASP A 223 -21.34 -8.09 9.80
C ASP A 223 -21.39 -6.80 8.96
N ASN A 224 -21.84 -5.70 9.56
CA ASN A 224 -21.96 -4.38 8.92
C ASN A 224 -20.65 -3.60 8.86
N GLN A 225 -19.64 -3.98 9.65
CA GLN A 225 -18.30 -3.36 9.63
C GLN A 225 -17.34 -4.12 8.73
N CYS A 226 -17.75 -5.29 8.23
CA CYS A 226 -16.93 -6.21 7.48
C CYS A 226 -17.02 -5.91 5.98
N LEU A 227 -16.24 -4.93 5.50
CA LEU A 227 -16.36 -4.45 4.12
C LEU A 227 -15.69 -5.40 3.14
N PRO A 228 -16.35 -5.77 2.03
CA PRO A 228 -15.72 -6.56 0.99
C PRO A 228 -14.61 -5.74 0.33
N SER A 229 -13.46 -6.39 0.13
CA SER A 229 -12.42 -5.82 -0.72
C SER A 229 -12.84 -5.94 -2.18
N GLN A 230 -12.58 -4.88 -2.95
CA GLN A 230 -12.80 -4.93 -4.39
C GLN A 230 -11.76 -5.82 -5.07
N GLN A 231 -12.19 -6.44 -6.15
CA GLN A 231 -11.33 -7.24 -6.99
C GLN A 231 -10.85 -6.48 -8.23
N HIS A 232 -11.47 -5.34 -8.56
CA HIS A 232 -11.21 -4.55 -9.76
C HIS A 232 -11.24 -3.05 -9.43
N LEU A 233 -10.56 -2.25 -10.25
CA LEU A 233 -10.66 -0.79 -10.21
C LEU A 233 -11.52 -0.20 -11.34
N ASP A 234 -12.06 -1.01 -12.25
CA ASP A 234 -12.84 -0.49 -13.38
C ASP A 234 -14.18 0.10 -12.94
N ALA A 235 -14.45 1.31 -13.44
CA ALA A 235 -15.66 2.09 -13.12
C ALA A 235 -16.97 1.37 -13.51
N ASP A 236 -16.92 0.46 -14.50
CA ASP A 236 -18.08 -0.32 -14.95
C ASP A 236 -18.48 -1.45 -13.97
N TYR A 237 -17.68 -1.71 -12.93
CA TYR A 237 -17.80 -2.93 -12.12
C TYR A 237 -18.21 -2.73 -10.65
N ALA A 238 -18.69 -1.56 -10.22
CA ALA A 238 -19.26 -1.41 -8.87
C ALA A 238 -20.52 -0.50 -8.80
N PRO A 239 -21.61 -0.87 -8.10
CA PRO A 239 -22.11 -2.23 -7.77
C PRO A 239 -23.66 -2.41 -7.85
N VAL A 240 -24.16 -3.62 -8.12
CA VAL A 240 -25.33 -4.20 -7.39
C VAL A 240 -25.14 -5.71 -7.21
N GLY A 241 -24.85 -6.13 -5.98
CA GLY A 241 -25.23 -7.47 -5.50
C GLY A 241 -24.36 -8.68 -5.86
N SER A 242 -23.13 -8.56 -6.36
CA SER A 242 -22.31 -9.77 -6.61
C SER A 242 -21.55 -10.19 -5.34
N PRO A 243 -21.89 -11.33 -4.70
CA PRO A 243 -21.06 -11.91 -3.66
C PRO A 243 -19.95 -12.69 -4.35
N ARG A 244 -18.68 -12.34 -4.13
CA ARG A 244 -17.52 -13.28 -4.13
C ARG A 244 -16.19 -12.54 -4.08
N SER A 245 -15.88 -11.96 -2.93
CA SER A 245 -14.51 -12.01 -2.42
C SER A 245 -14.55 -12.57 -1.00
N SER A 246 -13.67 -13.52 -0.69
CA SER A 246 -13.50 -14.08 0.65
C SER A 246 -12.73 -13.12 1.57
N SER A 247 -12.00 -12.16 1.00
CA SER A 247 -11.25 -11.16 1.74
C SER A 247 -12.14 -9.97 2.10
N LYS A 248 -12.40 -9.81 3.39
CA LYS A 248 -13.15 -8.70 3.97
C LYS A 248 -12.27 -7.98 4.99
N THR A 249 -12.44 -6.67 5.12
CA THR A 249 -11.63 -5.85 6.01
C THR A 249 -12.51 -5.11 7.01
N CYS A 250 -12.04 -5.02 8.26
CA CYS A 250 -12.71 -4.26 9.31
C CYS A 250 -12.76 -2.79 8.94
N SER A 251 -13.95 -2.21 8.94
CA SER A 251 -14.16 -0.77 8.81
C SER A 251 -14.62 -0.18 10.12
N LEU A 252 -14.36 1.11 10.26
CA LEU A 252 -14.86 1.95 11.34
C LEU A 252 -15.81 2.99 10.76
N GLU A 253 -16.85 3.31 11.52
CA GLU A 253 -17.72 4.44 11.21
C GLU A 253 -16.96 5.76 11.37
N THR A 254 -17.09 6.63 10.38
CA THR A 254 -16.40 7.93 10.33
C THR A 254 -16.75 8.82 11.51
N ALA A 255 -17.96 8.68 12.06
CA ALA A 255 -18.42 9.47 13.21
C ALA A 255 -17.58 9.22 14.47
N VAL A 256 -16.98 8.03 14.60
CA VAL A 256 -16.05 7.68 15.69
C VAL A 256 -14.67 8.29 15.46
N LEU A 257 -14.35 8.65 14.21
CA LEU A 257 -13.06 9.16 13.78
C LEU A 257 -13.12 10.66 13.54
N GLN A 258 -13.50 11.42 14.57
CA GLN A 258 -13.38 12.89 14.52
C GLN A 258 -11.92 13.37 14.44
N GLN A 259 -10.95 12.49 14.66
CA GLN A 259 -9.56 12.65 14.23
C GLN A 259 -9.27 11.58 13.20
N ALA A 260 -9.36 11.95 11.92
CA ALA A 260 -8.99 11.08 10.82
C ALA A 260 -7.58 10.54 11.04
N GLN A 261 -7.49 9.25 11.32
CA GLN A 261 -6.19 8.60 11.43
C GLN A 261 -5.63 8.39 10.02
N ASP A 262 -4.33 8.64 9.87
CA ASP A 262 -3.63 8.25 8.65
C ASP A 262 -3.81 6.75 8.40
N PHE A 263 -4.05 6.38 7.14
CA PHE A 263 -4.13 4.98 6.73
C PHE A 263 -2.82 4.26 7.02
N LYS A 264 -2.89 3.10 7.67
CA LYS A 264 -1.71 2.30 8.03
C LYS A 264 -1.67 0.97 7.31
N ILE A 265 -0.52 0.65 6.72
CA ILE A 265 -0.24 -0.68 6.16
C ILE A 265 0.83 -1.34 7.01
N PHE A 266 0.50 -2.47 7.60
CA PHE A 266 1.45 -3.25 8.39
C PHE A 266 2.05 -4.34 7.52
N VAL A 267 3.37 -4.31 7.34
CA VAL A 267 4.08 -5.17 6.40
C VAL A 267 4.79 -6.29 7.15
N THR A 268 4.58 -7.51 6.67
CA THR A 268 5.27 -8.72 7.14
C THR A 268 5.86 -9.50 5.96
N TRP A 269 6.88 -10.30 6.24
CA TRP A 269 7.58 -11.11 5.24
C TRP A 269 7.41 -12.60 5.54
N ALA A 270 7.31 -13.42 4.50
CA ALA A 270 7.36 -14.87 4.61
C ALA A 270 8.16 -15.55 3.50
N GLY A 271 8.62 -16.75 3.81
CA GLY A 271 9.43 -17.59 2.92
C GLY A 271 10.93 -17.38 3.16
N THR A 272 11.75 -17.46 2.12
CA THR A 272 13.22 -17.53 2.23
C THR A 272 13.93 -16.39 1.50
N ASP A 273 15.01 -15.88 2.09
CA ASP A 273 15.92 -14.94 1.43
C ASP A 273 16.88 -15.64 0.47
N LYS A 274 17.73 -14.88 -0.24
CA LYS A 274 18.67 -15.42 -1.22
C LYS A 274 19.69 -16.45 -0.67
N ASN A 275 19.84 -16.51 0.64
CA ASN A 275 20.75 -17.43 1.34
C ASN A 275 19.97 -18.59 1.98
N GLY A 276 18.70 -18.78 1.64
CA GLY A 276 17.84 -19.83 2.20
C GLY A 276 17.37 -19.57 3.64
N ARG A 277 17.57 -18.36 4.18
CA ARG A 277 17.16 -18.05 5.57
C ARG A 277 15.68 -17.69 5.62
N HIS A 278 14.94 -18.30 6.54
CA HIS A 278 13.51 -18.05 6.70
C HIS A 278 13.21 -16.67 7.31
N CYS A 279 12.20 -16.01 6.77
CA CYS A 279 11.63 -14.79 7.35
C CYS A 279 10.88 -15.11 8.66
N LYS A 280 11.17 -14.37 9.72
CA LYS A 280 10.55 -14.47 11.05
C LYS A 280 9.38 -13.50 11.25
N SER A 281 9.32 -12.41 10.50
CA SER A 281 8.30 -11.36 10.66
C SER A 281 6.88 -11.83 10.34
N SER A 282 6.71 -12.97 9.65
CA SER A 282 5.41 -13.63 9.45
C SER A 282 4.70 -14.03 10.75
N ALA A 283 5.42 -14.14 11.87
CA ALA A 283 4.84 -14.37 13.18
C ALA A 283 3.96 -13.20 13.67
N PHE A 284 4.19 -11.98 13.17
CA PHE A 284 3.49 -10.75 13.59
C PHE A 284 2.28 -10.39 12.69
N ARG A 285 1.77 -11.34 11.91
CA ARG A 285 0.58 -11.10 11.07
C ARG A 285 -0.68 -11.00 11.91
N PHE A 286 -1.49 -9.95 11.73
CA PHE A 286 -2.74 -9.76 12.48
C PHE A 286 -3.71 -10.93 12.36
N SER A 287 -3.77 -11.58 11.20
CA SER A 287 -4.66 -12.71 11.00
C SER A 287 -4.39 -13.87 11.97
N ARG A 288 -3.13 -14.02 12.44
CA ARG A 288 -2.77 -15.04 13.42
C ARG A 288 -3.30 -14.73 14.82
N PHE A 289 -3.63 -13.48 15.09
CA PHE A 289 -4.16 -13.01 16.36
C PHE A 289 -5.68 -12.83 16.32
N ALA A 290 -6.35 -13.26 15.27
CA ALA A 290 -7.80 -13.29 15.16
C ALA A 290 -8.53 -13.94 16.36
N GLY A 291 -7.90 -14.93 16.99
CA GLY A 291 -8.50 -15.69 18.10
C GLY A 291 -8.11 -15.23 19.51
N ALA A 292 -7.08 -14.39 19.66
CA ALA A 292 -6.66 -13.80 20.92
C ALA A 292 -6.82 -12.29 20.76
N THR A 293 -7.67 -11.64 21.55
CA THR A 293 -8.01 -10.24 21.30
C THR A 293 -6.74 -9.39 21.20
N LEU A 294 -6.74 -8.33 20.37
CA LEU A 294 -5.61 -7.39 20.33
C LEU A 294 -5.27 -6.85 21.74
N SER A 295 -6.27 -6.82 22.63
CA SER A 295 -6.13 -6.62 24.08
C SER A 295 -5.25 -7.69 24.73
N ASP A 296 -5.50 -8.98 24.49
CA ASP A 296 -4.68 -10.09 24.98
C ASP A 296 -3.25 -10.03 24.44
N MET A 297 -3.08 -9.62 23.18
CA MET A 297 -1.76 -9.49 22.56
C MET A 297 -0.99 -8.29 23.12
N TRP A 298 -1.66 -7.15 23.32
CA TRP A 298 -1.09 -5.97 23.97
C TRP A 298 -0.71 -6.28 25.42
N SER A 299 -1.59 -6.95 26.16
CA SER A 299 -1.34 -7.41 27.53
C SER A 299 -0.15 -8.37 27.58
N PHE A 300 -0.11 -9.38 26.71
CA PHE A 300 1.02 -10.31 26.60
C PHE A 300 2.34 -9.61 26.29
N THR A 301 2.32 -8.61 25.39
CA THR A 301 3.54 -7.86 25.03
C THR A 301 3.99 -6.96 26.19
N GLN A 302 3.04 -6.34 26.89
CA GLN A 302 3.29 -5.51 28.07
C GLN A 302 3.84 -6.34 29.24
N ASP A 303 3.29 -7.53 29.48
CA ASP A 303 3.71 -8.44 30.56
C ASP A 303 5.12 -8.99 30.33
N ASN A 304 5.47 -9.36 29.09
CA ASN A 304 6.82 -9.85 28.77
C ASN A 304 7.87 -8.74 28.74
N TYR A 305 7.48 -7.50 28.45
CA TYR A 305 8.39 -6.35 28.49
C TYR A 305 8.83 -6.06 29.93
N HIS A 306 7.91 -6.14 30.90
CA HIS A 306 8.23 -5.94 32.31
C HIS A 306 9.07 -7.07 32.92
N SER A 307 8.89 -8.32 32.48
CA SER A 307 9.66 -9.46 33.02
C SER A 307 11.09 -9.57 32.47
N SER A 308 11.37 -8.97 31.32
CA SER A 308 12.69 -9.05 30.67
C SER A 308 13.61 -7.88 31.04
N PHE A 309 13.06 -6.80 31.59
CA PHE A 309 13.79 -5.54 31.87
C PHE A 309 13.52 -4.98 33.28
N GLY A 310 12.91 -5.77 34.16
CA GLY A 310 12.66 -5.47 35.58
C GLY A 310 13.53 -6.30 36.50
#